data_AF-W4QUF2-F1
#
_entry.id   AF-W4QUF2-F1
#
_cell.length_a   1.000
_cell.length_b   1.000
_cell.length_c   1.000
_cell.angle_alpha   90.00
_cell.angle_beta   90.00
_cell.angle_gamma   90.00
#
_symmetry.space_group_name_H-M   'P 1'
#
loop_
_entity.id
_entity.type
_entity.pdbx_description
1 polymer ?
#
loop_
_entity_poly.entity_id
_entity_poly.type
_entity_poly.pdbx_seq_one_letter_code
_entity_poly.pdbx_strand_id
1 'polypeptide(L)'
;MKIKMKMKHLLIGILSFAVLLLGIQVLVLPLWKEHLVTKAYTVGAPKTGEMIKSLIDDSWSDKKKLGFIETYMIEPTINVHIYDLYLTSSSSTWSHEGSWRGFEAEEIQPYLTYYVDKGNPHKFYYDYAVAMRAEHIAKTDSVDDAIVYVEKQIKEISTKRDYVESKLTLLLAELYKRSGDLDHALVLLDEIRDQEKERLQEFVEEYVLSEDWTLLKAKILLEKNNVKEAISTLSEWEESQKLLAQRDEWIEYYDDNRITRLKERLLAVGEVFEYGTVSGFVQKEDGTPIVGTAVMLRDQSRANYSVDPYGEDYQTVTDEQGYYEVTGVLPGEYQIGLGLSFNQISGYSWPVEIEDSISVENDSKAVYDVELRKLMNVVSPVNNQAIDTETILFEWEETTAAYYLVYAAYHFEHGSVSMQISEEIQEHSWEARIEDLHHIGFFVDYDVRDEENYEGAFAPGQLFDFIHPAGKFSWSVAAYDENGKEIRRSNGYRLDDALVEELPFFTLTNREPSKGDQLLLDGKHQQALEAYRTLIKENKEDDLSLRMAVKLINGLRQQKVGNDEKLREEMYGYIAQLSTLTEKPFYAEMMMDKAEKEDNQIEYDKWKKIYDEHQGG
;
A
#
# COMPACT_ATOMS: atom_id res chain seq x y z
N MET A 1 -27.52 51.17 -41.91
CA MET A 1 -27.49 52.07 -40.74
C MET A 1 -26.07 52.61 -40.59
N LYS A 2 -25.85 53.94 -40.61
CA LYS A 2 -24.50 54.55 -40.46
C LYS A 2 -24.34 55.08 -39.04
N ILE A 3 -23.52 54.42 -38.21
CA ILE A 3 -23.25 54.85 -36.84
C ILE A 3 -22.19 55.96 -36.87
N LYS A 4 -22.53 57.16 -36.37
CA LYS A 4 -21.58 58.27 -36.21
C LYS A 4 -21.04 58.28 -34.78
N MET A 5 -19.83 57.77 -34.59
CA MET A 5 -19.16 57.78 -33.29
C MET A 5 -18.23 59.01 -33.17
N LYS A 6 -18.32 59.77 -32.06
CA LYS A 6 -17.39 60.88 -31.80
C LYS A 6 -16.02 60.32 -31.41
N MET A 7 -14.94 60.87 -31.98
CA MET A 7 -13.55 60.40 -31.79
C MET A 7 -13.13 60.19 -30.33
N LYS A 8 -13.64 61.00 -29.40
CA LYS A 8 -13.39 60.82 -27.96
C LYS A 8 -13.90 59.48 -27.39
N HIS A 9 -15.04 58.97 -27.88
CA HIS A 9 -15.56 57.67 -27.42
C HIS A 9 -14.77 56.51 -28.03
N LEU A 10 -14.26 56.67 -29.26
CA LEU A 10 -13.36 55.70 -29.87
C LEU A 10 -12.05 55.59 -29.08
N LEU A 11 -11.45 56.72 -28.71
CA LEU A 11 -10.23 56.76 -27.89
C LEU A 11 -10.46 56.15 -26.50
N ILE A 12 -11.56 56.49 -25.84
CA ILE A 12 -11.93 55.88 -24.55
C ILE A 12 -12.12 54.37 -24.72
N GLY A 13 -12.82 53.92 -25.76
CA GLY A 13 -13.03 52.49 -26.04
C GLY A 13 -11.73 51.72 -26.27
N ILE A 14 -10.79 52.29 -27.04
CA ILE A 14 -9.47 51.67 -27.28
C ILE A 14 -8.66 51.61 -25.98
N LEU A 15 -8.65 52.69 -25.19
CA LEU A 15 -7.92 52.72 -23.92
C LEU A 15 -8.51 51.73 -22.91
N SER A 16 -9.83 51.66 -22.80
CA SER A 16 -10.53 50.68 -21.96
C SER A 16 -10.23 49.25 -22.41
N PHE A 17 -10.19 48.98 -23.71
CA PHE A 17 -9.83 47.67 -24.25
C PHE A 17 -8.36 47.32 -23.95
N ALA A 18 -7.43 48.27 -24.11
CA ALA A 18 -6.01 48.06 -23.81
C ALA A 18 -5.79 47.78 -22.31
N VAL A 19 -6.47 48.53 -21.42
CA VAL A 19 -6.42 48.29 -19.97
C VAL A 19 -7.01 46.93 -19.61
N LEU A 20 -8.12 46.53 -20.25
CA LEU A 20 -8.73 45.22 -20.04
C LEU A 20 -7.82 44.09 -20.53
N LEU A 21 -7.18 44.25 -21.69
CA LEU A 21 -6.25 43.27 -22.24
C LEU A 21 -5.00 43.12 -21.35
N LEU A 22 -4.45 44.23 -20.85
CA LEU A 22 -3.38 44.22 -19.85
C LEU A 22 -3.84 43.55 -18.54
N GLY A 23 -5.07 43.84 -18.09
CA GLY A 23 -5.64 43.20 -16.90
C GLY A 23 -5.78 41.69 -17.07
N ILE A 24 -6.21 41.21 -18.23
CA ILE A 24 -6.25 39.77 -18.55
C ILE A 24 -4.83 39.18 -18.55
N GLN A 25 -3.87 39.85 -19.18
CA GLN A 25 -2.49 39.37 -19.24
C GLN A 25 -1.81 39.30 -17.87
N VAL A 26 -2.05 40.29 -17.00
CA VAL A 26 -1.39 40.40 -15.69
C VAL A 26 -2.11 39.63 -14.59
N LEU A 27 -3.44 39.51 -14.65
CA LEU A 27 -4.23 38.89 -13.57
C LEU A 27 -4.81 37.53 -13.96
N VAL A 28 -5.42 37.41 -15.14
CA VAL A 28 -6.18 36.21 -15.52
C VAL A 28 -5.27 35.11 -16.04
N LEU A 29 -4.34 35.42 -16.95
CA LEU A 29 -3.44 34.41 -17.53
C LEU A 29 -2.58 33.69 -16.48
N PRO A 30 -1.98 34.37 -15.48
CA PRO A 30 -1.20 33.68 -14.46
C PRO A 30 -2.04 32.74 -13.59
N LEU A 31 -3.25 33.16 -13.20
CA LEU A 31 -4.17 32.30 -12.42
C LEU A 31 -4.65 31.10 -13.24
N TRP A 32 -4.85 31.28 -14.55
CA TRP A 32 -5.22 30.18 -15.43
C TRP A 32 -4.06 29.20 -15.63
N LYS A 33 -2.82 29.70 -15.82
CA LYS A 33 -1.62 28.85 -15.84
C LYS A 33 -1.48 28.05 -14.55
N GLU A 34 -1.63 28.69 -13.39
CA GLU A 34 -1.60 28.07 -12.07
C GLU A 34 -2.65 26.95 -11.97
N HIS A 35 -3.89 27.22 -12.36
CA HIS A 35 -4.97 26.22 -12.38
C HIS A 35 -4.67 25.03 -13.31
N LEU A 36 -4.10 25.28 -14.50
CA LEU A 36 -3.70 24.23 -15.43
C LEU A 36 -2.57 23.36 -14.86
N VAL A 37 -1.59 23.97 -14.19
CA VAL A 37 -0.50 23.25 -13.50
C VAL A 37 -1.04 22.43 -12.36
N THR A 38 -1.88 22.97 -11.48
CA THR A 38 -2.50 22.21 -10.39
C THR A 38 -3.29 21.03 -10.93
N LYS A 39 -4.10 21.23 -11.98
CA LYS A 39 -4.84 20.13 -12.60
C LYS A 39 -3.89 19.07 -13.17
N ALA A 40 -2.85 19.48 -13.89
CA ALA A 40 -1.85 18.58 -14.46
C ALA A 40 -1.12 17.78 -13.36
N TYR A 41 -0.74 18.46 -12.27
CA TYR A 41 -0.11 17.87 -11.09
C TYR A 41 -0.99 16.84 -10.41
N THR A 42 -2.28 17.15 -10.17
CA THR A 42 -3.22 16.24 -9.51
C THR A 42 -3.55 14.98 -10.31
N VAL A 43 -3.39 15.03 -11.64
CA VAL A 43 -3.70 13.89 -12.52
C VAL A 43 -2.43 13.24 -13.10
N GLY A 44 -1.24 13.65 -12.66
CA GLY A 44 0.02 13.11 -13.16
C GLY A 44 0.25 13.32 -14.67
N ALA A 45 -0.25 14.42 -15.25
CA ALA A 45 -0.24 14.60 -16.70
C ALA A 45 1.20 14.61 -17.29
N PRO A 46 1.39 14.14 -18.53
CA PRO A 46 2.67 14.29 -19.22
C PRO A 46 3.13 15.76 -19.24
N LYS A 47 4.44 16.00 -19.06
CA LYS A 47 5.08 17.33 -19.02
C LYS A 47 4.72 18.21 -17.81
N THR A 48 4.07 17.67 -16.79
CA THR A 48 3.77 18.42 -15.55
C THR A 48 5.00 19.13 -14.98
N GLY A 49 6.16 18.46 -14.93
CA GLY A 49 7.41 19.08 -14.47
C GLY A 49 7.87 20.29 -15.28
N GLU A 50 7.75 20.25 -16.62
CA GLU A 50 8.05 21.43 -17.47
C GLU A 50 7.09 22.59 -17.20
N MET A 51 5.81 22.27 -17.01
CA MET A 51 4.78 23.27 -16.70
C MET A 51 5.02 23.91 -15.32
N ILE A 52 5.40 23.12 -14.32
CA ILE A 52 5.76 23.60 -12.97
C ILE A 52 7.02 24.48 -13.04
N LYS A 53 8.10 24.05 -13.72
CA LYS A 53 9.32 24.87 -13.91
C LYS A 53 8.99 26.20 -14.57
N SER A 54 8.21 26.18 -15.65
CA SER A 54 7.74 27.40 -16.32
C SER A 54 6.91 28.29 -15.40
N LEU A 55 6.02 27.73 -14.57
CA LEU A 55 5.23 28.49 -13.61
C LEU A 55 6.12 29.18 -12.55
N ILE A 56 7.12 28.46 -12.05
CA ILE A 56 8.08 28.95 -11.05
C ILE A 56 8.99 30.03 -11.66
N ASP A 57 9.50 29.82 -12.87
CA ASP A 57 10.43 30.75 -13.51
C ASP A 57 9.76 32.00 -14.09
N ASP A 58 8.52 31.89 -14.58
CA ASP A 58 7.72 33.03 -15.05
C ASP A 58 7.06 33.83 -13.91
N SER A 59 7.26 33.42 -12.65
CA SER A 59 6.63 34.07 -11.51
C SER A 59 7.13 35.50 -11.30
N TRP A 60 6.18 36.44 -11.25
CA TRP A 60 6.46 37.88 -11.17
C TRP A 60 6.87 38.40 -9.78
N SER A 61 6.82 37.56 -8.75
CA SER A 61 7.22 37.94 -7.39
C SER A 61 7.89 36.78 -6.65
N ASP A 62 8.87 37.11 -5.80
CA ASP A 62 9.57 36.14 -4.96
C ASP A 62 8.59 35.35 -4.09
N LYS A 63 7.60 36.02 -3.51
CA LYS A 63 6.59 35.36 -2.67
C LYS A 63 5.84 34.25 -3.42
N LYS A 64 5.42 34.49 -4.67
CA LYS A 64 4.77 33.45 -5.49
C LYS A 64 5.75 32.36 -5.89
N LYS A 65 6.95 32.74 -6.34
CA LYS A 65 7.99 31.79 -6.74
C LYS A 65 8.32 30.82 -5.60
N LEU A 66 8.57 31.35 -4.40
CA LEU A 66 8.82 30.56 -3.18
C LEU A 66 7.63 29.66 -2.84
N GLY A 67 6.39 30.17 -2.92
CA GLY A 67 5.19 29.36 -2.68
C GLY A 67 5.03 28.20 -3.66
N PHE A 68 5.35 28.38 -4.93
CA PHE A 68 5.33 27.29 -5.90
C PHE A 68 6.45 26.28 -5.69
N ILE A 69 7.63 26.71 -5.24
CA ILE A 69 8.71 25.78 -4.84
C ILE A 69 8.25 24.97 -3.61
N GLU A 70 7.64 25.60 -2.61
CA GLU A 70 7.04 24.90 -1.45
C GLU A 70 6.07 23.81 -1.92
N THR A 71 5.04 24.18 -2.67
CA THR A 71 3.95 23.26 -3.06
C THR A 71 4.36 22.16 -4.03
N TYR A 72 5.22 22.45 -5.01
CA TYR A 72 5.48 21.51 -6.11
C TYR A 72 6.87 20.87 -6.07
N MET A 73 7.78 21.32 -5.21
CA MET A 73 9.15 20.80 -5.14
C MET A 73 9.55 20.31 -3.75
N ILE A 74 9.12 20.97 -2.68
CA ILE A 74 9.49 20.58 -1.31
C ILE A 74 8.40 19.68 -0.71
N GLU A 75 7.16 20.13 -0.64
CA GLU A 75 6.04 19.40 -0.04
C GLU A 75 5.87 17.96 -0.60
N PRO A 76 5.97 17.71 -1.91
CA PRO A 76 5.84 16.35 -2.45
C PRO A 76 6.95 15.41 -2.00
N THR A 77 8.13 15.94 -1.64
CA THR A 77 9.25 15.15 -1.11
C THR A 77 9.13 14.89 0.40
N ILE A 78 8.19 15.57 1.05
CA ILE A 78 7.86 15.34 2.46
C ILE A 78 6.81 14.23 2.57
N ASN A 79 5.91 14.13 1.59
CA ASN A 79 4.83 13.15 1.57
C ASN A 79 5.26 11.80 0.97
N VAL A 80 4.58 10.75 1.42
CA VAL A 80 5.18 9.50 1.95
C VAL A 80 5.40 8.41 0.90
N HIS A 81 5.14 8.67 -0.38
CA HIS A 81 5.11 7.64 -1.41
C HIS A 81 5.79 8.08 -2.70
N ILE A 82 7.12 7.92 -2.74
CA ILE A 82 7.94 8.23 -3.92
C ILE A 82 7.63 7.27 -5.10
N TYR A 83 7.16 6.05 -4.77
CA TYR A 83 6.80 5.02 -5.73
C TYR A 83 5.28 4.88 -5.85
N ASP A 84 4.81 4.56 -7.06
CA ASP A 84 3.39 4.33 -7.35
C ASP A 84 2.90 3.03 -6.69
N LEU A 85 3.82 2.09 -6.50
CA LEU A 85 3.55 0.75 -6.07
C LEU A 85 4.66 0.22 -5.17
N TYR A 86 4.27 -0.38 -4.05
CA TYR A 86 5.13 -1.21 -3.23
C TYR A 86 4.71 -2.66 -3.36
N LEU A 87 5.64 -3.53 -3.76
CA LEU A 87 5.43 -4.97 -3.90
C LEU A 87 6.28 -5.73 -2.90
N THR A 88 5.70 -6.76 -2.30
CA THR A 88 6.40 -7.79 -1.51
C THR A 88 5.90 -9.15 -1.95
N SER A 89 6.54 -10.22 -1.49
CA SER A 89 6.06 -11.59 -1.71
C SER A 89 4.62 -11.82 -1.23
N SER A 90 4.24 -11.15 -0.15
CA SER A 90 2.98 -11.32 0.56
C SER A 90 1.93 -10.23 0.29
N SER A 91 2.32 -9.08 -0.26
CA SER A 91 1.45 -7.91 -0.31
C SER A 91 1.77 -6.99 -1.49
N SER A 92 0.77 -6.21 -1.90
CA SER A 92 0.99 -5.07 -2.78
C SER A 92 0.22 -3.88 -2.22
N THR A 93 0.82 -2.70 -2.25
CA THR A 93 0.18 -1.46 -1.81
C THR A 93 0.45 -0.39 -2.86
N TRP A 94 -0.60 0.23 -3.38
CA TRP A 94 -0.45 1.38 -4.27
C TRP A 94 -0.56 2.69 -3.48
N SER A 95 0.18 3.69 -3.92
CA SER A 95 -0.03 5.04 -3.43
C SER A 95 -1.25 5.63 -4.12
N HIS A 96 -2.18 6.19 -3.35
CA HIS A 96 -3.44 6.76 -3.86
C HIS A 96 -3.23 8.09 -4.59
N GLU A 97 -2.01 8.63 -4.52
CA GLU A 97 -1.65 9.85 -5.21
C GLU A 97 -0.98 9.46 -6.51
N GLY A 98 -1.74 9.44 -7.61
CA GLY A 98 -1.18 9.58 -8.96
C GLY A 98 -0.53 10.96 -9.18
N SER A 99 0.04 11.54 -8.12
CA SER A 99 0.74 12.81 -8.14
C SER A 99 2.00 12.63 -8.96
N TRP A 100 2.27 13.63 -9.77
CA TRP A 100 3.49 13.69 -10.54
C TRP A 100 4.71 13.51 -9.61
N ARG A 101 5.63 12.61 -9.97
CA ARG A 101 6.73 12.02 -9.15
C ARG A 101 7.81 12.98 -8.66
N GLY A 102 7.51 14.28 -8.61
CA GLY A 102 8.49 15.29 -8.32
C GLY A 102 9.52 15.43 -9.44
N PHE A 103 10.53 16.21 -9.13
CA PHE A 103 11.68 16.49 -9.98
C PHE A 103 12.84 15.57 -9.59
N GLU A 104 13.74 15.31 -10.54
CA GLU A 104 15.02 14.70 -10.19
C GLU A 104 15.79 15.60 -9.22
N ALA A 105 16.62 15.01 -8.36
CA ALA A 105 17.35 15.75 -7.33
C ALA A 105 18.12 16.95 -7.92
N GLU A 106 18.75 16.76 -9.07
CA GLU A 106 19.51 17.77 -9.82
C GLU A 106 18.62 18.88 -10.40
N GLU A 107 17.39 18.55 -10.81
CA GLU A 107 16.43 19.54 -11.30
C GLU A 107 15.92 20.45 -10.20
N ILE A 108 15.80 19.96 -8.96
CA ILE A 108 15.32 20.75 -7.80
C ILE A 108 16.40 21.72 -7.30
N GLN A 109 17.70 21.38 -7.43
CA GLN A 109 18.77 22.14 -6.77
C GLN A 109 18.80 23.65 -7.03
N PRO A 110 18.62 24.14 -8.28
CA PRO A 110 18.59 25.58 -8.53
C PRO A 110 17.45 26.27 -7.77
N TYR A 111 16.32 25.57 -7.61
CA TYR A 111 15.15 26.07 -6.91
C TYR A 111 15.30 25.98 -5.39
N LEU A 112 15.90 24.91 -4.85
CA LEU A 112 16.25 24.86 -3.41
C LEU A 112 17.24 25.94 -3.04
N THR A 113 18.25 26.18 -3.88
CA THR A 113 19.22 27.25 -3.67
C THR A 113 18.52 28.61 -3.64
N TYR A 114 17.65 28.87 -4.63
CA TYR A 114 16.82 30.08 -4.64
C TYR A 114 15.96 30.21 -3.38
N TYR A 115 15.36 29.10 -2.95
CA TYR A 115 14.47 29.06 -1.81
C TYR A 115 15.19 29.30 -0.49
N VAL A 116 16.37 28.72 -0.27
CA VAL A 116 17.18 28.98 0.92
C VAL A 116 17.71 30.43 0.90
N ASP A 117 18.16 30.93 -0.25
CA ASP A 117 18.76 32.28 -0.34
C ASP A 117 17.73 33.42 -0.20
N LYS A 118 16.48 33.21 -0.64
CA LYS A 118 15.41 34.23 -0.64
C LYS A 118 14.28 33.95 0.33
N GLY A 119 14.21 32.73 0.84
CA GLY A 119 13.14 32.26 1.71
C GLY A 119 13.17 32.90 3.09
N ASN A 120 12.10 32.67 3.83
CA ASN A 120 12.01 33.09 5.21
C ASN A 120 12.35 31.90 6.13
N PRO A 121 13.43 31.98 6.93
CA PRO A 121 13.79 30.92 7.88
C PRO A 121 12.71 30.60 8.91
N HIS A 122 11.70 31.46 9.10
CA HIS A 122 10.53 31.19 9.95
C HIS A 122 9.52 30.21 9.35
N LYS A 123 9.65 29.83 8.08
CA LYS A 123 8.72 28.88 7.45
C LYS A 123 9.16 27.44 7.73
N PHE A 124 8.18 26.59 8.01
CA PHE A 124 8.37 25.14 8.19
C PHE A 124 9.17 24.48 7.05
N TYR A 125 8.81 24.77 5.78
CA TYR A 125 9.51 24.20 4.61
C TYR A 125 10.96 24.68 4.43
N TYR A 126 11.42 25.70 5.17
CA TYR A 126 12.82 26.16 5.11
C TYR A 126 13.80 25.08 5.55
N ASP A 127 13.51 24.43 6.69
CA ASP A 127 14.38 23.43 7.27
C ASP A 127 14.47 22.18 6.36
N TYR A 128 13.37 21.82 5.69
CA TYR A 128 13.34 20.77 4.68
C TYR A 128 14.16 21.12 3.44
N ALA A 129 14.05 22.34 2.92
CA ALA A 129 14.85 22.77 1.78
C ALA A 129 16.36 22.77 2.10
N VAL A 130 16.72 23.17 3.33
CA VAL A 130 18.09 23.07 3.82
C VAL A 130 18.54 21.61 3.87
N ALA A 131 17.72 20.72 4.45
CA ALA A 131 18.02 19.30 4.53
C ALA A 131 18.22 18.65 3.15
N MET A 132 17.30 18.89 2.22
CA MET A 132 17.39 18.37 0.84
C MET A 132 18.64 18.86 0.10
N ARG A 133 19.01 20.13 0.30
CA ARG A 133 20.23 20.69 -0.29
C ARG A 133 21.49 20.10 0.36
N ALA A 134 21.48 19.88 1.68
CA ALA A 134 22.59 19.25 2.38
C ALA A 134 22.82 17.81 1.88
N GLU A 135 21.75 17.03 1.68
CA GLU A 135 21.86 15.69 1.09
C GLU A 135 22.45 15.70 -0.32
N HIS A 136 22.06 16.69 -1.14
CA HIS A 136 22.67 16.86 -2.46
C HIS A 136 24.17 17.19 -2.38
N ILE A 137 24.57 18.10 -1.48
CA ILE A 137 25.99 18.43 -1.24
C ILE A 137 26.75 17.18 -0.79
N ALA A 138 26.18 16.39 0.13
CA ALA A 138 26.79 15.16 0.63
C ALA A 138 27.01 14.12 -0.49
N LYS A 139 26.11 14.08 -1.48
CA LYS A 139 26.17 13.18 -2.65
C LYS A 139 27.15 13.66 -3.72
N THR A 140 27.22 14.96 -3.98
CA THR A 140 27.92 15.53 -5.14
C THR A 140 29.29 16.11 -4.83
N ASP A 141 29.45 16.69 -3.64
CA ASP A 141 30.68 17.31 -3.17
C ASP A 141 31.34 16.41 -2.10
N SER A 142 30.97 16.57 -0.83
CA SER A 142 31.43 15.73 0.28
C SER A 142 30.49 15.81 1.48
N VAL A 143 30.53 14.79 2.35
CA VAL A 143 29.79 14.78 3.62
C VAL A 143 30.25 15.93 4.53
N ASP A 144 31.55 16.22 4.55
CA ASP A 144 32.12 17.32 5.37
C ASP A 144 31.59 18.70 4.92
N ASP A 145 31.47 18.93 3.60
CA ASP A 145 30.90 20.17 3.08
C ASP A 145 29.41 20.31 3.43
N ALA A 146 28.68 19.19 3.45
CA ALA A 146 27.28 19.17 3.89
C ALA A 146 27.16 19.48 5.39
N ILE A 147 28.05 18.95 6.23
CA ILE A 147 28.12 19.26 7.68
C ILE A 147 28.33 20.77 7.85
N VAL A 148 29.35 21.35 7.23
CA VAL A 148 29.66 22.79 7.31
C VAL A 148 28.48 23.64 6.84
N TYR A 149 27.81 23.21 5.78
CA TYR A 149 26.61 23.88 5.27
C TYR A 149 25.46 23.85 6.29
N VAL A 150 25.13 22.68 6.84
CA VAL A 150 24.04 22.52 7.81
C VAL A 150 24.32 23.29 9.09
N GLU A 151 25.52 23.22 9.66
CA GLU A 151 25.90 23.98 10.85
C GLU A 151 25.74 25.49 10.65
N LYS A 152 26.16 25.99 9.48
CA LYS A 152 25.97 27.40 9.13
C LYS A 152 24.49 27.77 9.07
N GLN A 153 23.65 26.92 8.47
CA GLN A 153 22.21 27.16 8.37
C GLN A 153 21.52 27.08 9.72
N ILE A 154 21.84 26.09 10.56
CA ILE A 154 21.34 25.98 11.94
C ILE A 154 21.68 27.26 12.71
N LYS A 155 22.92 27.73 12.65
CA LYS A 155 23.33 28.98 13.30
C LYS A 155 22.54 30.19 12.79
N GLU A 156 22.31 30.28 11.48
CA GLU A 156 21.50 31.36 10.92
C GLU A 156 20.04 31.29 11.39
N ILE A 157 19.44 30.09 11.38
CA ILE A 157 18.07 29.87 11.84
C ILE A 157 17.95 30.23 13.33
N SER A 158 18.88 29.79 14.18
CA SER A 158 18.89 30.09 15.62
C SER A 158 19.04 31.58 15.94
N THR A 159 19.54 32.41 15.02
CA THR A 159 19.53 33.89 15.22
C THR A 159 18.17 34.51 14.95
N LYS A 160 17.28 33.79 14.26
CA LYS A 160 15.98 34.27 13.81
C LYS A 160 14.84 33.56 14.54
N ARG A 161 15.02 32.32 14.99
CA ARG A 161 14.04 31.51 15.72
C ARG A 161 14.64 30.98 17.01
N ASP A 162 13.77 30.80 18.00
CA ASP A 162 14.14 30.19 19.27
C ASP A 162 14.34 28.67 19.17
N TYR A 163 13.91 28.05 18.07
CA TYR A 163 13.98 26.62 17.83
C TYR A 163 14.33 26.28 16.38
N VAL A 164 15.15 25.25 16.20
CA VAL A 164 15.47 24.62 14.91
C VAL A 164 14.73 23.28 14.88
N GLU A 165 14.07 22.94 13.77
CA GLU A 165 13.32 21.69 13.69
C GLU A 165 14.22 20.49 13.93
N SER A 166 13.75 19.53 14.74
CA SER A 166 14.50 18.32 15.10
C SER A 166 14.99 17.56 13.88
N LYS A 167 14.25 17.59 12.77
CA LYS A 167 14.67 16.95 11.51
C LYS A 167 16.02 17.45 11.00
N LEU A 168 16.29 18.75 11.07
CA LEU A 168 17.55 19.32 10.56
C LEU A 168 18.72 19.01 11.50
N THR A 169 18.50 18.99 12.82
CA THR A 169 19.52 18.66 13.80
C THR A 169 19.83 17.15 13.81
N LEU A 170 18.81 16.30 13.65
CA LEU A 170 18.98 14.85 13.43
C LEU A 170 19.73 14.55 12.13
N LEU A 171 19.45 15.29 11.04
CA LEU A 171 20.24 15.18 9.82
C LEU A 171 21.72 15.51 10.06
N LEU A 172 22.03 16.55 10.83
CA LEU A 172 23.42 16.89 11.15
C LEU A 172 24.11 15.73 11.91
N ALA A 173 23.41 15.08 12.86
CA ALA A 173 23.93 13.91 13.55
C ALA A 173 24.15 12.71 12.58
N GLU A 174 23.24 12.47 11.65
CA GLU A 174 23.42 11.46 10.60
C GLU A 174 24.59 11.78 9.67
N LEU A 175 24.81 13.06 9.31
CA LEU A 175 25.96 13.47 8.52
C LEU A 175 27.28 13.23 9.27
N TYR A 176 27.34 13.55 10.57
CA TYR A 176 28.50 13.22 11.40
C TYR A 176 28.75 11.71 11.47
N LYS A 177 27.69 10.90 11.63
CA LYS A 177 27.77 9.44 11.54
C LYS A 177 28.36 9.00 10.19
N ARG A 178 27.84 9.51 9.06
CA ARG A 178 28.33 9.22 7.70
C ARG A 178 29.77 9.65 7.46
N SER A 179 30.26 10.69 8.14
CA SER A 179 31.67 11.12 8.10
C SER A 179 32.60 10.21 8.94
N GLY A 180 32.04 9.31 9.75
CA GLY A 180 32.76 8.46 10.70
C GLY A 180 33.02 9.10 12.07
N ASP A 181 32.57 10.34 12.29
CA ASP A 181 32.70 11.05 13.57
C ASP A 181 31.55 10.71 14.53
N LEU A 182 31.54 9.45 14.96
CA LEU A 182 30.48 8.88 15.80
C LEU A 182 30.39 9.56 17.18
N ASP A 183 31.50 10.10 17.69
CA ASP A 183 31.52 10.78 18.99
C ASP A 183 30.81 12.13 18.92
N HIS A 184 31.07 12.94 17.89
CA HIS A 184 30.35 14.20 17.70
C HIS A 184 28.86 13.98 17.42
N ALA A 185 28.51 12.93 16.66
CA ALA A 185 27.12 12.57 16.42
C ALA A 185 26.37 12.27 17.74
N LEU A 186 26.98 11.51 18.66
CA LEU A 186 26.39 11.20 19.96
C LEU A 186 26.26 12.44 20.86
N VAL A 187 27.29 13.29 20.90
CA VAL A 187 27.24 14.56 21.65
C VAL A 187 26.09 15.43 21.15
N LEU A 188 25.95 15.58 19.84
CA LEU A 188 24.87 16.36 19.24
C LEU A 188 23.48 15.79 19.57
N LEU A 189 23.33 14.46 19.57
CA LEU A 189 22.06 13.83 19.97
C LEU A 189 21.72 14.11 21.43
N ASP A 190 22.69 14.03 22.34
CA ASP A 190 22.45 14.37 23.74
C ASP A 190 22.12 15.87 23.91
N GLU A 191 22.76 16.77 23.16
CA GLU A 191 22.41 18.19 23.13
C GLU A 191 20.98 18.45 22.63
N ILE A 192 20.55 17.76 21.55
CA ILE A 192 19.17 17.85 21.02
C ILE A 192 18.17 17.43 22.11
N ARG A 193 18.40 16.28 22.75
CA ARG A 193 17.55 15.77 23.82
C ARG A 193 17.44 16.76 24.98
N ASP A 194 18.56 17.34 25.39
CA ASP A 194 18.59 18.25 26.55
C ASP A 194 17.90 19.59 26.22
N GLN A 195 18.07 20.11 25.01
CA GLN A 195 17.34 21.29 24.52
C GLN A 195 15.82 21.04 24.45
N GLU A 196 15.40 19.88 23.95
CA GLU A 196 13.97 19.55 23.89
C GLU A 196 13.37 19.35 25.28
N LYS A 197 14.11 18.76 26.22
CA LYS A 197 13.72 18.69 27.63
C LYS A 197 13.53 20.07 28.24
N GLU A 198 14.47 20.98 28.04
CA GLU A 198 14.37 22.37 28.54
C GLU A 198 13.15 23.07 27.93
N ARG A 199 12.95 22.92 26.61
CA ARG A 199 11.81 23.51 25.90
C ARG A 199 10.47 23.00 26.46
N LEU A 200 10.33 21.69 26.66
CA LEU A 200 9.07 21.09 27.11
C LEU A 200 8.78 21.31 28.60
N GLN A 201 9.80 21.55 29.43
CA GLN A 201 9.61 21.95 30.84
C GLN A 201 8.77 23.22 30.96
N GLU A 202 8.79 24.12 29.98
CA GLU A 202 7.95 25.33 29.96
C GLU A 202 6.47 25.05 29.67
N PHE A 203 6.16 23.91 29.05
CA PHE A 203 4.80 23.56 28.59
C PHE A 203 4.06 22.57 29.52
N VAL A 204 4.63 22.20 30.66
CA VAL A 204 4.10 21.16 31.59
C VAL A 204 3.99 19.78 30.91
N GLU A 205 4.53 19.63 29.71
CA GLU A 205 4.58 18.37 28.97
C GLU A 205 5.84 17.62 29.39
N GLU A 206 5.67 16.37 29.80
CA GLU A 206 6.80 15.49 30.07
C GLU A 206 7.50 15.19 28.76
N TYR A 207 8.83 15.34 28.73
CA TYR A 207 9.61 15.05 27.55
C TYR A 207 9.58 13.57 27.22
N VAL A 208 9.28 13.28 25.95
CA VAL A 208 9.24 11.94 25.38
C VAL A 208 10.33 11.85 24.34
N LEU A 209 11.13 10.79 24.40
CA LEU A 209 12.14 10.54 23.39
C LEU A 209 11.46 10.30 22.04
N SER A 210 11.89 11.01 20.99
CA SER A 210 11.37 10.72 19.65
C SER A 210 11.89 9.37 19.15
N GLU A 211 11.08 8.70 18.33
CA GLU A 211 11.45 7.41 17.75
C GLU A 211 12.71 7.54 16.87
N ASP A 212 12.74 8.53 15.97
CA ASP A 212 13.86 8.78 15.06
C ASP A 212 15.17 9.10 15.80
N TRP A 213 15.11 9.91 16.86
CA TRP A 213 16.28 10.20 17.69
C TRP A 213 16.83 8.92 18.34
N THR A 214 15.92 8.08 18.87
CA THR A 214 16.29 6.85 19.59
C THR A 214 16.91 5.84 18.63
N LEU A 215 16.31 5.65 17.45
CA LEU A 215 16.84 4.77 16.42
C LEU A 215 18.20 5.25 15.90
N LEU A 216 18.37 6.55 15.65
CA LEU A 216 19.65 7.10 15.23
C LEU A 216 20.74 6.89 16.28
N LYS A 217 20.44 7.19 17.56
CA LYS A 217 21.38 6.95 18.66
C LYS A 217 21.75 5.47 18.77
N ALA A 218 20.78 4.58 18.71
CA ALA A 218 21.02 3.14 18.74
C ALA A 218 21.92 2.70 17.57
N LYS A 219 21.64 3.15 16.33
CA LYS A 219 22.47 2.84 15.16
C LYS A 219 23.93 3.28 15.34
N ILE A 220 24.17 4.49 15.84
CA ILE A 220 25.54 4.98 16.13
C ILE A 220 26.23 4.12 17.20
N LEU A 221 25.51 3.76 18.27
CA LEU A 221 26.05 2.89 19.33
C LEU A 221 26.40 1.50 18.80
N LEU A 222 25.60 0.95 17.89
CA LEU A 222 25.88 -0.33 17.25
C LEU A 222 27.12 -0.25 16.33
N GLU A 223 27.31 0.84 15.57
CA GLU A 223 28.55 1.06 14.79
C GLU A 223 29.80 1.18 15.69
N LYS A 224 29.63 1.64 16.94
CA LYS A 224 30.69 1.63 17.97
C LYS A 224 30.84 0.27 18.70
N ASN A 225 30.13 -0.78 18.28
CA ASN A 225 30.07 -2.08 18.96
C ASN A 225 29.59 -2.00 20.41
N ASN A 226 28.73 -1.03 20.75
CA ASN A 226 28.17 -0.84 22.08
C ASN A 226 26.70 -1.31 22.15
N VAL A 227 26.51 -2.60 21.92
CA VAL A 227 25.18 -3.24 21.85
C VAL A 227 24.38 -3.06 23.14
N LYS A 228 25.04 -3.13 24.30
CA LYS A 228 24.40 -2.95 25.61
C LYS A 228 23.75 -1.57 25.75
N GLU A 229 24.48 -0.52 25.40
CA GLU A 229 23.96 0.84 25.49
C GLU A 229 22.88 1.10 24.44
N ALA A 230 22.99 0.50 23.25
CA ALA A 230 21.93 0.54 22.24
C ALA A 230 20.63 -0.08 22.77
N ILE A 231 20.68 -1.29 23.36
CA ILE A 231 19.52 -1.95 23.98
C ILE A 231 18.95 -1.11 25.14
N SER A 232 19.81 -0.50 25.96
CA SER A 232 19.39 0.40 27.03
C SER A 232 18.61 1.60 26.48
N THR A 233 19.15 2.24 25.44
CA THR A 233 18.53 3.39 24.76
C THR A 233 17.15 3.04 24.22
N LEU A 234 17.01 1.87 23.57
CA LEU A 234 15.73 1.38 23.05
C LEU A 234 14.73 1.07 24.18
N SER A 235 15.21 0.50 25.30
CA SER A 235 14.38 0.17 26.46
C SER A 235 13.87 1.42 27.18
N GLU A 236 14.70 2.45 27.32
CA GLU A 236 14.30 3.74 27.91
C GLU A 236 13.15 4.39 27.12
N TRP A 237 13.19 4.31 25.79
CA TRP A 237 12.12 4.80 24.94
C TRP A 237 10.81 4.03 25.18
N GLU A 238 10.84 2.69 25.19
CA GLU A 238 9.63 1.89 25.44
C GLU A 238 9.00 2.15 26.80
N GLU A 239 9.83 2.27 27.85
CA GLU A 239 9.36 2.62 29.19
C GLU A 239 8.68 3.99 29.18
N SER A 240 9.24 4.98 28.47
CA SER A 240 8.62 6.30 28.34
C SER A 240 7.27 6.25 27.63
N GLN A 241 7.13 5.45 26.55
CA GLN A 241 5.86 5.30 25.84
C GLN A 241 4.79 4.59 26.67
N LYS A 242 5.17 3.55 27.41
CA LYS A 242 4.25 2.84 28.33
C LYS A 242 3.74 3.76 29.43
N LEU A 243 4.58 4.64 29.97
CA LEU A 243 4.17 5.63 30.97
C LEU A 243 3.19 6.66 30.40
N LEU A 244 3.38 7.09 29.14
CA LEU A 244 2.45 7.99 28.47
C LEU A 244 1.09 7.36 28.23
N ALA A 245 1.06 6.14 27.69
CA ALA A 245 -0.18 5.41 27.44
C ALA A 245 -0.96 5.10 28.74
N GLN A 246 -0.27 4.94 29.87
CA GLN A 246 -0.92 4.80 31.18
C GLN A 246 -1.54 6.11 31.69
N ARG A 247 -1.05 7.26 31.24
CA ARG A 247 -1.49 8.58 31.71
C ARG A 247 -2.56 9.18 30.80
N ASP A 248 -2.45 8.95 29.50
CA ASP A 248 -3.33 9.51 28.49
C ASP A 248 -4.12 8.38 27.82
N GLU A 249 -5.43 8.34 28.10
CA GLU A 249 -6.35 7.33 27.54
C GLU A 249 -6.44 7.39 26.01
N TRP A 250 -5.96 8.47 25.37
CA TRP A 250 -5.93 8.62 23.91
C TRP A 250 -4.66 8.11 23.26
N ILE A 251 -3.61 7.81 24.04
CA ILE A 251 -2.34 7.30 23.51
C ILE A 251 -2.35 5.78 23.64
N GLU A 252 -2.59 5.10 22.53
CA GLU A 252 -2.37 3.66 22.44
C GLU A 252 -0.88 3.37 22.28
N TYR A 253 -0.32 2.61 23.21
CA TYR A 253 1.01 2.05 23.03
C TYR A 253 0.91 0.79 22.17
N TYR A 254 1.48 0.86 20.97
CA TYR A 254 1.64 -0.28 20.09
C TYR A 254 2.94 -1.01 20.42
N ASP A 255 2.82 -2.24 20.92
CA ASP A 255 3.97 -3.12 21.21
C ASP A 255 4.82 -3.39 19.95
N ASP A 256 4.24 -3.31 18.75
CA ASP A 256 4.91 -3.59 17.47
C ASP A 256 5.34 -2.31 16.71
N ASN A 257 6.40 -1.66 17.17
CA ASN A 257 7.03 -0.51 16.51
C ASN A 257 8.51 -0.80 16.15
N ARG A 258 9.18 0.11 15.42
CA ARG A 258 10.54 -0.12 14.91
C ARG A 258 11.55 -0.30 16.04
N ILE A 259 11.38 0.42 17.14
CA ILE A 259 12.25 0.35 18.31
C ILE A 259 12.14 -1.01 19.00
N THR A 260 10.91 -1.49 19.26
CA THR A 260 10.71 -2.81 19.88
C THR A 260 11.35 -3.91 19.03
N ARG A 261 11.13 -3.88 17.70
CA ARG A 261 11.68 -4.88 16.78
C ARG A 261 13.20 -4.87 16.73
N LEU A 262 13.81 -3.69 16.63
CA LEU A 262 15.27 -3.58 16.66
C LEU A 262 15.82 -4.12 17.99
N LYS A 263 15.18 -3.80 19.11
CA LYS A 263 15.59 -4.28 20.43
C LYS A 263 15.49 -5.80 20.54
N GLU A 264 14.36 -6.39 20.13
CA GLU A 264 14.16 -7.84 20.13
C GLU A 264 15.20 -8.56 19.25
N ARG A 265 15.51 -7.99 18.09
CA ARG A 265 16.56 -8.51 17.20
C ARG A 265 17.94 -8.46 17.84
N LEU A 266 18.32 -7.34 18.47
CA LEU A 266 19.59 -7.23 19.18
C LEU A 266 19.68 -8.22 20.35
N LEU A 267 18.57 -8.46 21.05
CA LEU A 267 18.51 -9.47 22.11
C LEU A 267 18.66 -10.90 21.57
N ALA A 268 18.09 -11.19 20.39
CA ALA A 268 18.19 -12.50 19.75
C ALA A 268 19.59 -12.78 19.18
N VAL A 269 20.20 -11.78 18.54
CA VAL A 269 21.54 -11.88 17.94
C VAL A 269 22.64 -11.87 19.01
N GLY A 270 22.43 -11.15 20.13
CA GLY A 270 23.36 -11.05 21.24
C GLY A 270 24.37 -9.89 21.11
N GLU A 271 25.33 -9.82 22.03
CA GLU A 271 26.29 -8.70 22.12
C GLU A 271 27.39 -8.74 21.07
N VAL A 272 27.63 -9.88 20.44
CA VAL A 272 28.72 -10.09 19.47
C VAL A 272 28.10 -10.57 18.17
N PHE A 273 28.15 -9.71 17.17
CA PHE A 273 27.68 -9.99 15.82
C PHE A 273 28.48 -9.22 14.79
N GLU A 274 28.39 -9.67 13.55
CA GLU A 274 28.98 -8.98 12.40
C GLU A 274 27.87 -8.72 11.38
N TYR A 275 27.88 -7.52 10.78
CA TYR A 275 26.88 -7.15 9.79
C TYR A 275 27.04 -7.95 8.50
N GLY A 276 25.91 -8.32 7.92
CA GLY A 276 25.85 -8.88 6.57
C GLY A 276 25.65 -7.80 5.49
N THR A 277 25.71 -8.26 4.25
CA THR A 277 25.37 -7.48 3.05
C THR A 277 24.41 -8.30 2.19
N VAL A 278 23.37 -7.66 1.66
CA VAL A 278 22.48 -8.25 0.65
C VAL A 278 22.63 -7.46 -0.64
N SER A 279 22.79 -8.16 -1.75
CA SER A 279 22.98 -7.55 -3.07
C SER A 279 22.23 -8.32 -4.14
N GLY A 280 22.06 -7.72 -5.31
CA GLY A 280 21.46 -8.39 -6.45
C GLY A 280 21.12 -7.43 -7.57
N PHE A 281 20.41 -7.94 -8.58
CA PHE A 281 19.89 -7.15 -9.69
C PHE A 281 18.37 -7.15 -9.71
N VAL A 282 17.78 -6.02 -10.09
CA VAL A 282 16.36 -5.94 -10.47
C VAL A 282 16.28 -5.73 -11.98
N GLN A 283 15.75 -6.73 -12.68
CA GLN A 283 15.70 -6.75 -14.15
C GLN A 283 14.37 -7.29 -14.65
N LYS A 284 14.07 -7.02 -15.92
CA LYS A 284 13.01 -7.70 -16.68
C LYS A 284 13.56 -9.03 -17.21
N GLU A 285 12.65 -9.93 -17.60
CA GLU A 285 13.01 -11.23 -18.18
C GLU A 285 13.85 -11.17 -19.46
N ASP A 286 13.88 -10.03 -20.15
CA ASP A 286 14.72 -9.80 -21.32
C ASP A 286 16.13 -9.25 -20.97
N GLY A 287 16.44 -9.12 -19.68
CA GLY A 287 17.68 -8.56 -19.15
C GLY A 287 17.70 -7.03 -19.06
N THR A 288 16.59 -6.34 -19.38
CA THR A 288 16.53 -4.88 -19.23
C THR A 288 16.58 -4.50 -17.74
N PRO A 289 17.53 -3.64 -17.33
CA PRO A 289 17.64 -3.22 -15.93
C PRO A 289 16.49 -2.31 -15.50
N ILE A 290 16.01 -2.51 -14.28
CA ILE A 290 15.08 -1.60 -13.62
C ILE A 290 15.90 -0.59 -12.82
N VAL A 291 16.09 0.60 -13.40
CA VAL A 291 16.87 1.70 -12.81
C VAL A 291 16.00 2.51 -11.86
N GLY A 292 16.55 2.93 -10.72
CA GLY A 292 15.87 3.86 -9.81
C GLY A 292 14.67 3.25 -9.08
N THR A 293 14.60 1.93 -8.91
CA THR A 293 13.60 1.28 -8.05
C THR A 293 14.12 1.17 -6.63
N ALA A 294 13.27 1.35 -5.63
CA ALA A 294 13.66 1.04 -4.26
C ALA A 294 13.68 -0.48 -4.06
N VAL A 295 14.67 -0.93 -3.30
CA VAL A 295 14.77 -2.30 -2.78
C VAL A 295 14.84 -2.19 -1.27
N MET A 296 13.93 -2.87 -0.59
CA MET A 296 13.80 -2.86 0.87
C MET A 296 13.99 -4.28 1.42
N LEU A 297 14.78 -4.43 2.48
CA LEU A 297 14.85 -5.67 3.25
C LEU A 297 13.92 -5.54 4.45
N ARG A 298 12.82 -6.28 4.40
CA ARG A 298 11.78 -6.26 5.43
C ARG A 298 12.04 -7.39 6.40
N ASP A 299 11.99 -7.10 7.70
CA ASP A 299 11.98 -8.16 8.71
C ASP A 299 10.86 -9.16 8.42
N GLN A 300 11.15 -10.46 8.43
CA GLN A 300 10.14 -11.50 8.17
C GLN A 300 8.94 -11.40 9.12
N SER A 301 9.13 -10.92 10.35
CA SER A 301 8.01 -10.65 11.29
C SER A 301 7.01 -9.61 10.76
N ARG A 302 7.43 -8.77 9.80
CA ARG A 302 6.59 -7.75 9.13
C ARG A 302 6.07 -8.19 7.77
N ALA A 303 6.32 -9.43 7.35
CA ALA A 303 5.88 -9.95 6.06
C ALA A 303 4.40 -9.66 5.78
N ASN A 304 3.55 -9.77 6.82
CA ASN A 304 2.09 -9.64 6.68
C ASN A 304 1.55 -8.19 6.72
N TYR A 305 2.41 -7.18 6.87
CA TYR A 305 2.00 -5.77 6.90
C TYR A 305 2.29 -5.10 5.57
N SER A 306 1.54 -4.04 5.24
CA SER A 306 1.89 -3.14 4.14
C SER A 306 3.29 -2.55 4.31
N VAL A 307 3.95 -2.30 3.18
CA VAL A 307 5.25 -1.62 3.18
C VAL A 307 5.06 -0.20 3.69
N ASP A 308 5.88 0.17 4.68
CA ASP A 308 6.02 1.54 5.16
C ASP A 308 7.39 2.07 4.72
N PRO A 309 7.48 2.93 3.69
CA PRO A 309 8.74 3.42 3.16
C PRO A 309 9.64 4.15 4.17
N TYR A 310 9.09 4.62 5.29
CA TYR A 310 9.85 5.27 6.37
C TYR A 310 10.19 4.28 7.49
N GLY A 311 9.39 3.23 7.62
CA GLY A 311 9.53 2.20 8.63
C GLY A 311 10.50 1.08 8.27
N GLU A 312 10.89 0.93 7.01
CA GLU A 312 11.89 -0.07 6.62
C GLU A 312 13.33 0.47 6.81
N ASP A 313 14.06 -0.11 7.76
CA ASP A 313 15.40 0.35 8.14
C ASP A 313 16.50 0.06 7.10
N TYR A 314 16.25 -0.94 6.26
CA TYR A 314 17.20 -1.43 5.26
C TYR A 314 16.62 -1.19 3.87
N GLN A 315 17.03 -0.10 3.24
CA GLN A 315 16.57 0.25 1.91
C GLN A 315 17.69 0.86 1.07
N THR A 316 17.61 0.65 -0.23
CA THR A 316 18.52 1.22 -1.22
C THR A 316 17.77 1.44 -2.53
N VAL A 317 18.43 2.05 -3.51
CA VAL A 317 17.88 2.28 -4.85
C VAL A 317 18.80 1.66 -5.88
N THR A 318 18.24 1.03 -6.90
CA THR A 318 19.02 0.42 -7.97
C THR A 318 19.75 1.45 -8.82
N ASP A 319 20.96 1.09 -9.27
CA ASP A 319 21.78 1.90 -10.17
C ASP A 319 21.37 1.76 -11.65
N GLU A 320 22.20 2.32 -12.55
CA GLU A 320 21.98 2.28 -14.01
C GLU A 320 22.00 0.87 -14.61
N GLN A 321 22.58 -0.12 -13.91
CA GLN A 321 22.60 -1.53 -14.29
C GLN A 321 21.51 -2.34 -13.60
N GLY A 322 20.65 -1.69 -12.80
CA GLY A 322 19.65 -2.35 -11.97
C GLY A 322 20.25 -3.05 -10.75
N TYR A 323 21.54 -2.84 -10.45
CA TYR A 323 22.21 -3.43 -9.30
C TYR A 323 21.82 -2.70 -8.03
N TYR A 324 21.69 -3.44 -6.93
CA TYR A 324 21.50 -2.89 -5.60
C TYR A 324 22.41 -3.57 -4.59
N GLU A 325 22.77 -2.82 -3.54
CA GLU A 325 23.50 -3.31 -2.40
C GLU A 325 22.96 -2.66 -1.12
N VAL A 326 22.69 -3.48 -0.12
CA VAL A 326 22.29 -3.07 1.23
C VAL A 326 23.32 -3.62 2.21
N THR A 327 24.10 -2.72 2.80
CA THR A 327 25.14 -3.03 3.77
C THR A 327 24.67 -2.78 5.20
N GLY A 328 25.38 -3.32 6.20
CA GLY A 328 25.07 -3.04 7.61
C GLY A 328 23.82 -3.79 8.09
N VAL A 329 23.51 -4.92 7.47
CA VAL A 329 22.29 -5.69 7.76
C VAL A 329 22.55 -6.57 8.99
N LEU A 330 21.69 -6.47 10.01
CA LEU A 330 21.80 -7.34 11.18
C LEU A 330 21.47 -8.80 10.80
N PRO A 331 22.07 -9.80 11.46
CA PRO A 331 21.68 -11.18 11.24
C PRO A 331 20.18 -11.41 11.48
N GLY A 332 19.54 -12.20 10.63
CA GLY A 332 18.10 -12.50 10.69
C GLY A 332 17.50 -12.92 9.35
N GLU A 333 16.18 -13.13 9.35
CA GLU A 333 15.40 -13.47 8.16
C GLU A 333 14.69 -12.23 7.60
N TYR A 334 14.74 -12.09 6.28
CA TYR A 334 14.22 -10.92 5.58
C TYR A 334 13.40 -11.29 4.35
N GLN A 335 12.45 -10.45 3.98
CA GLN A 335 11.78 -10.49 2.67
C GLN A 335 12.17 -9.27 1.84
N ILE A 336 12.27 -9.45 0.52
CA ILE A 336 12.48 -8.33 -0.40
C ILE A 336 11.16 -7.61 -0.61
N GLY A 337 11.21 -6.29 -0.48
CA GLY A 337 10.20 -5.38 -1.00
C GLY A 337 10.76 -4.55 -2.15
N LEU A 338 9.90 -4.16 -3.09
CA LEU A 338 10.22 -3.30 -4.21
C LEU A 338 9.34 -2.07 -4.20
N GLY A 339 9.94 -0.89 -4.38
CA GLY A 339 9.23 0.35 -4.63
C GLY A 339 9.33 0.66 -6.11
N LEU A 340 8.25 0.40 -6.84
CA LEU A 340 8.19 0.46 -8.30
C LEU A 340 7.27 1.57 -8.76
N SER A 341 7.63 2.08 -9.92
CA SER A 341 6.86 3.02 -10.69
C SER A 341 6.00 2.26 -11.70
N PHE A 342 4.82 2.78 -12.05
CA PHE A 342 3.91 2.17 -13.01
C PHE A 342 4.56 1.83 -14.35
N ASN A 343 5.41 2.73 -14.89
CA ASN A 343 6.16 2.46 -16.12
C ASN A 343 7.17 1.31 -16.00
N GLN A 344 7.70 1.04 -14.81
CA GLN A 344 8.67 -0.04 -14.59
C GLN A 344 7.96 -1.41 -14.59
N ILE A 345 6.75 -1.48 -14.01
CA ILE A 345 5.99 -2.73 -13.81
C ILE A 345 4.90 -2.98 -14.86
N SER A 346 4.49 -1.98 -15.65
CA SER A 346 3.40 -2.14 -16.63
C SER A 346 3.70 -3.25 -17.64
N GLY A 347 2.81 -4.25 -17.72
CA GLY A 347 2.96 -5.44 -18.54
C GLY A 347 3.80 -6.55 -17.93
N TYR A 348 4.22 -6.41 -16.66
CA TYR A 348 5.03 -7.39 -15.94
C TYR A 348 4.42 -7.76 -14.58
N SER A 349 4.85 -8.89 -14.05
CA SER A 349 4.63 -9.37 -12.69
C SER A 349 5.96 -9.80 -12.07
N TRP A 350 6.03 -9.79 -10.74
CA TRP A 350 7.11 -10.43 -10.00
C TRP A 350 6.58 -11.75 -9.43
N PRO A 351 6.90 -12.92 -10.05
CA PRO A 351 6.50 -14.22 -9.52
C PRO A 351 7.41 -14.57 -8.36
N VAL A 352 6.93 -14.31 -7.15
CA VAL A 352 7.64 -14.58 -5.90
C VAL A 352 6.69 -15.32 -4.96
N GLU A 353 7.22 -16.32 -4.27
CA GLU A 353 6.46 -17.11 -3.32
C GLU A 353 6.27 -16.33 -2.01
N ILE A 354 5.09 -16.45 -1.39
CA ILE A 354 4.72 -15.69 -0.18
C ILE A 354 5.73 -15.89 0.95
N GLU A 355 6.29 -17.09 1.06
CA GLU A 355 7.24 -17.49 2.10
C GLU A 355 8.71 -17.24 1.72
N ASP A 356 8.99 -16.67 0.54
CA ASP A 356 10.35 -16.44 0.09
C ASP A 356 11.07 -15.47 1.04
N SER A 357 12.22 -15.91 1.56
CA SER A 357 13.01 -15.17 2.53
C SER A 357 14.52 -15.29 2.25
N ILE A 358 15.25 -14.29 2.73
CA ILE A 358 16.70 -14.19 2.69
C ILE A 358 17.20 -14.31 4.13
N SER A 359 17.99 -15.34 4.38
CA SER A 359 18.73 -15.49 5.63
C SER A 359 20.03 -14.70 5.56
N VAL A 360 20.23 -13.78 6.50
CA VAL A 360 21.49 -13.04 6.67
C VAL A 360 22.17 -13.58 7.91
N GLU A 361 23.30 -14.26 7.73
CA GLU A 361 24.16 -14.73 8.81
C GLU A 361 25.24 -13.69 9.16
N ASN A 362 25.98 -13.91 10.26
CA ASN A 362 27.12 -13.07 10.64
C ASN A 362 28.18 -13.00 9.52
N ASP A 363 28.60 -11.79 9.14
CA ASP A 363 29.59 -11.52 8.07
C ASP A 363 29.25 -12.21 6.73
N SER A 364 27.96 -12.38 6.46
CA SER A 364 27.49 -13.02 5.24
C SER A 364 27.29 -12.03 4.09
N LYS A 365 27.42 -12.55 2.87
CA LYS A 365 27.00 -11.87 1.64
C LYS A 365 25.91 -12.70 0.99
N ALA A 366 24.67 -12.23 1.10
CA ALA A 366 23.53 -12.83 0.42
C ALA A 366 23.35 -12.17 -0.95
N VAL A 367 22.99 -12.99 -1.94
CA VAL A 367 22.63 -12.53 -3.28
C VAL A 367 21.19 -12.93 -3.56
N TYR A 368 20.38 -11.96 -3.99
CA TYR A 368 19.00 -12.19 -4.36
C TYR A 368 18.65 -11.37 -5.60
N ASP A 369 18.44 -12.04 -6.72
CA ASP A 369 18.07 -11.37 -7.97
C ASP A 369 16.55 -11.34 -8.12
N VAL A 370 16.04 -10.19 -8.54
CA VAL A 370 14.62 -9.94 -8.82
C VAL A 370 14.43 -9.88 -10.33
N GLU A 371 13.57 -10.75 -10.84
CA GLU A 371 13.25 -10.80 -12.26
C GLU A 371 11.75 -10.58 -12.49
N LEU A 372 11.42 -9.46 -13.14
CA LEU A 372 10.06 -9.15 -13.57
C LEU A 372 9.74 -9.92 -14.86
N ARG A 373 8.74 -10.79 -14.80
CA ARG A 373 8.26 -11.60 -15.94
C ARG A 373 7.13 -10.88 -16.66
N LYS A 374 7.09 -10.95 -17.98
CA LYS A 374 5.96 -10.39 -18.74
C LYS A 374 4.67 -11.13 -18.40
N LEU A 375 3.56 -10.40 -18.32
CA LEU A 375 2.25 -11.00 -18.08
C LEU A 375 1.88 -11.96 -19.21
N MET A 376 1.30 -13.09 -18.82
CA MET A 376 0.70 -14.05 -19.75
C MET A 376 -0.57 -13.47 -20.37
N ASN A 377 -0.81 -13.77 -21.65
CA ASN A 377 -2.05 -13.35 -22.31
C ASN A 377 -3.20 -14.29 -21.95
N VAL A 378 -4.39 -13.72 -21.87
CA VAL A 378 -5.66 -14.42 -21.67
C VAL A 378 -6.46 -14.33 -22.97
N VAL A 379 -7.20 -15.38 -23.30
CA VAL A 379 -7.95 -15.47 -24.56
C VAL A 379 -9.45 -15.31 -24.30
N SER A 380 -9.99 -16.02 -23.30
CA SER A 380 -11.42 -16.01 -22.98
C SER A 380 -11.66 -16.39 -21.51
N PRO A 381 -12.65 -15.80 -20.81
CA PRO A 381 -13.47 -14.67 -21.25
C PRO A 381 -12.76 -13.32 -21.06
N VAL A 382 -12.96 -12.37 -21.98
CA VAL A 382 -12.35 -11.03 -21.92
C VAL A 382 -13.36 -9.92 -22.21
N ASN A 383 -13.01 -8.67 -21.89
CA ASN A 383 -13.73 -7.46 -22.26
C ASN A 383 -15.21 -7.39 -21.80
N ASN A 384 -15.49 -7.91 -20.60
CA ASN A 384 -16.83 -8.00 -20.01
C ASN A 384 -17.79 -8.87 -20.84
N GLN A 385 -17.29 -9.96 -21.43
CA GLN A 385 -18.14 -10.95 -22.08
C GLN A 385 -19.25 -11.42 -21.13
N ALA A 386 -20.49 -11.43 -21.62
CA ALA A 386 -21.62 -11.98 -20.88
C ALA A 386 -21.71 -13.49 -21.08
N ILE A 387 -21.77 -14.23 -19.97
CA ILE A 387 -21.90 -15.68 -19.95
C ILE A 387 -23.32 -16.03 -19.48
N ASP A 388 -24.11 -16.61 -20.39
CA ASP A 388 -25.48 -17.07 -20.15
C ASP A 388 -25.62 -18.60 -20.18
N THR A 389 -24.50 -19.30 -20.38
CA THR A 389 -24.39 -20.77 -20.35
C THR A 389 -24.23 -21.30 -18.93
N GLU A 390 -24.30 -22.63 -18.76
CA GLU A 390 -24.05 -23.29 -17.46
C GLU A 390 -22.55 -23.43 -17.15
N THR A 391 -21.69 -23.30 -18.17
CA THR A 391 -20.24 -23.41 -18.06
C THR A 391 -19.54 -22.14 -18.54
N ILE A 392 -18.31 -21.93 -18.05
CA ILE A 392 -17.39 -20.89 -18.48
C ILE A 392 -16.15 -21.57 -19.04
N LEU A 393 -15.79 -21.25 -20.28
CA LEU A 393 -14.52 -21.68 -20.86
C LEU A 393 -13.45 -20.60 -20.62
N PHE A 394 -12.48 -20.95 -19.78
CA PHE A 394 -11.26 -20.17 -19.55
C PHE A 394 -10.16 -20.64 -20.50
N GLU A 395 -9.55 -19.72 -21.24
CA GLU A 395 -8.48 -20.00 -22.21
C GLU A 395 -7.35 -18.96 -22.09
N TRP A 396 -6.10 -19.41 -22.19
CA TRP A 396 -4.91 -18.56 -22.07
C TRP A 396 -3.79 -19.01 -23.01
N GLU A 397 -2.72 -18.21 -23.06
CA GLU A 397 -1.51 -18.51 -23.83
C GLU A 397 -0.78 -19.73 -23.25
N GLU A 398 -0.40 -20.68 -24.12
CA GLU A 398 0.40 -21.85 -23.73
C GLU A 398 1.82 -21.44 -23.31
N THR A 399 2.33 -22.03 -22.23
CA THR A 399 3.68 -21.81 -21.70
C THR A 399 4.39 -23.13 -21.43
N THR A 400 5.62 -23.08 -20.92
CA THR A 400 6.39 -24.26 -20.51
C THR A 400 5.98 -24.82 -19.13
N ALA A 401 4.81 -24.45 -18.60
CA ALA A 401 4.35 -24.87 -17.29
C ALA A 401 4.12 -26.39 -17.21
N ALA A 402 4.31 -26.94 -16.01
CA ALA A 402 3.83 -28.28 -15.69
C ALA A 402 2.32 -28.28 -15.43
N TYR A 403 1.82 -27.22 -14.79
CA TYR A 403 0.40 -27.00 -14.54
C TYR A 403 0.05 -25.52 -14.38
N TYR A 404 -1.24 -25.23 -14.38
CA TYR A 404 -1.83 -23.90 -14.20
C TYR A 404 -2.86 -23.92 -13.07
N LEU A 405 -3.01 -22.78 -12.39
CA LEU A 405 -4.09 -22.51 -11.45
C LEU A 405 -4.88 -21.28 -11.91
N VAL A 406 -6.20 -21.39 -11.92
CA VAL A 406 -7.12 -20.32 -12.30
C VAL A 406 -7.69 -19.68 -11.04
N TYR A 407 -7.65 -18.35 -11.03
CA TYR A 407 -8.21 -17.50 -9.98
C TYR A 407 -9.33 -16.65 -10.56
N ALA A 408 -10.38 -16.44 -9.79
CA ALA A 408 -11.42 -15.47 -10.13
C ALA A 408 -11.62 -14.50 -8.97
N ALA A 409 -12.04 -13.29 -9.32
CA ALA A 409 -12.40 -12.26 -8.37
C ALA A 409 -13.78 -11.71 -8.68
N TYR A 410 -14.55 -11.46 -7.63
CA TYR A 410 -15.79 -10.69 -7.71
C TYR A 410 -15.53 -9.26 -7.22
N HIS A 411 -16.14 -8.29 -7.90
CA HIS A 411 -15.97 -6.87 -7.63
C HIS A 411 -17.20 -6.32 -6.91
N PHE A 412 -16.97 -5.50 -5.90
CA PHE A 412 -17.98 -4.73 -5.16
C PHE A 412 -17.55 -3.27 -5.06
N GLU A 413 -18.40 -2.41 -4.51
CA GLU A 413 -18.28 -0.93 -4.63
C GLU A 413 -16.90 -0.35 -4.23
N HIS A 414 -16.23 -0.97 -3.26
CA HIS A 414 -14.96 -0.49 -2.70
C HIS A 414 -13.85 -1.56 -2.69
N GLY A 415 -13.97 -2.61 -3.51
CA GLY A 415 -12.93 -3.62 -3.55
C GLY A 415 -13.28 -4.84 -4.39
N SER A 416 -12.38 -5.82 -4.34
CA SER A 416 -12.55 -7.12 -4.96
C SER A 416 -11.92 -8.17 -4.07
N VAL A 417 -12.49 -9.38 -4.07
CA VAL A 417 -11.89 -10.54 -3.43
C VAL A 417 -11.57 -11.55 -4.53
N SER A 418 -10.33 -12.02 -4.56
CA SER A 418 -9.83 -13.03 -5.50
C SER A 418 -9.58 -14.34 -4.77
N MET A 419 -9.89 -15.46 -5.42
CA MET A 419 -9.65 -16.81 -4.89
C MET A 419 -9.34 -17.78 -6.01
N GLN A 420 -8.62 -18.85 -5.68
CA GLN A 420 -8.40 -19.97 -6.59
C GLN A 420 -9.73 -20.69 -6.82
N ILE A 421 -10.03 -21.00 -8.09
CA ILE A 421 -11.28 -21.64 -8.48
C ILE A 421 -11.08 -22.98 -9.19
N SER A 422 -9.85 -23.33 -9.54
CA SER A 422 -9.50 -24.59 -10.17
C SER A 422 -8.57 -25.46 -9.32
N GLU A 423 -8.47 -26.73 -9.67
CA GLU A 423 -7.33 -27.58 -9.33
C GLU A 423 -6.17 -27.34 -10.31
N GLU A 424 -5.13 -28.18 -10.25
CA GLU A 424 -4.03 -28.18 -11.21
C GLU A 424 -4.50 -28.57 -12.61
N ILE A 425 -4.33 -27.67 -13.57
CA ILE A 425 -4.72 -27.89 -14.97
C ILE A 425 -3.45 -28.05 -15.81
N GLN A 426 -3.36 -29.12 -16.60
CA GLN A 426 -2.21 -29.35 -17.50
C GLN A 426 -2.37 -28.70 -18.88
N GLU A 427 -3.62 -28.47 -19.31
CA GLU A 427 -3.94 -27.83 -20.57
C GLU A 427 -3.95 -26.30 -20.44
N HIS A 428 -3.99 -25.59 -21.57
CA HIS A 428 -4.08 -24.12 -21.60
C HIS A 428 -5.53 -23.62 -21.68
N SER A 429 -6.47 -24.48 -21.29
CA SER A 429 -7.89 -24.19 -21.22
C SER A 429 -8.55 -25.00 -20.11
N TRP A 430 -9.61 -24.45 -19.52
CA TRP A 430 -10.40 -25.13 -18.50
C TRP A 430 -11.87 -24.72 -18.57
N GLU A 431 -12.75 -25.70 -18.58
CA GLU A 431 -14.20 -25.50 -18.55
C GLU A 431 -14.71 -25.66 -17.11
N ALA A 432 -15.19 -24.56 -16.53
CA ALA A 432 -15.74 -24.53 -15.17
C ALA A 432 -17.27 -24.53 -15.23
N ARG A 433 -17.94 -25.31 -14.36
CA ARG A 433 -19.39 -25.15 -14.17
C ARG A 433 -19.65 -23.96 -13.27
N ILE A 434 -20.60 -23.11 -13.62
CA ILE A 434 -20.95 -21.93 -12.80
C ILE A 434 -21.46 -22.36 -11.42
N GLU A 435 -22.16 -23.49 -11.34
CA GLU A 435 -22.60 -24.09 -10.07
C GLU A 435 -21.43 -24.35 -9.12
N ASP A 436 -20.26 -24.78 -9.62
CA ASP A 436 -19.09 -24.99 -8.76
C ASP A 436 -18.58 -23.66 -8.17
N LEU A 437 -18.63 -22.57 -8.94
CA LEU A 437 -18.26 -21.23 -8.47
C LEU A 437 -19.21 -20.73 -7.38
N HIS A 438 -20.49 -21.11 -7.46
CA HIS A 438 -21.49 -20.79 -6.44
C HIS A 438 -21.22 -21.46 -5.10
N HIS A 439 -20.32 -22.44 -5.02
CA HIS A 439 -20.00 -23.19 -3.81
C HIS A 439 -18.58 -23.00 -3.31
N ILE A 440 -17.79 -22.12 -3.93
CA ILE A 440 -16.48 -21.75 -3.38
C ILE A 440 -16.70 -21.18 -1.98
N GLY A 441 -15.81 -21.56 -1.05
CA GLY A 441 -15.83 -21.13 0.34
C GLY A 441 -15.93 -19.62 0.41
N PHE A 442 -16.85 -19.13 1.25
CA PHE A 442 -17.09 -17.71 1.42
C PHE A 442 -16.51 -17.27 2.76
N PHE A 443 -15.78 -16.15 2.74
CA PHE A 443 -15.43 -15.42 3.95
C PHE A 443 -16.38 -14.24 4.09
N VAL A 444 -16.93 -14.06 5.29
CA VAL A 444 -17.56 -12.80 5.62
C VAL A 444 -16.90 -12.29 6.89
N ASP A 445 -15.99 -11.35 6.69
CA ASP A 445 -15.37 -10.57 7.75
C ASP A 445 -16.16 -9.27 7.90
N TYR A 446 -16.45 -8.86 9.14
CA TYR A 446 -17.36 -7.76 9.43
C TYR A 446 -16.74 -6.80 10.43
N ASP A 447 -16.56 -5.55 10.02
CA ASP A 447 -16.28 -4.43 10.93
C ASP A 447 -17.56 -3.61 11.08
N VAL A 448 -18.43 -4.00 12.02
CA VAL A 448 -19.68 -3.27 12.31
C VAL A 448 -19.36 -2.10 13.22
N ARG A 449 -19.10 -0.93 12.63
CA ARG A 449 -18.72 0.29 13.36
C ARG A 449 -19.88 1.14 13.89
N ASP A 450 -21.11 0.88 13.48
CA ASP A 450 -22.27 1.72 13.85
C ASP A 450 -23.42 0.86 14.40
N GLU A 451 -23.62 0.94 15.72
CA GLU A 451 -24.67 0.24 16.47
C GLU A 451 -26.06 0.92 16.33
N GLU A 452 -26.23 2.02 15.59
CA GLU A 452 -27.50 2.75 15.58
C GLU A 452 -28.30 2.68 14.27
N ASN A 453 -27.69 2.31 13.12
CA ASN A 453 -28.41 2.12 11.84
C ASN A 453 -27.99 0.84 11.11
N TYR A 454 -28.91 -0.14 11.09
CA TYR A 454 -28.63 -1.53 10.71
C TYR A 454 -29.10 -1.94 9.29
N GLU A 455 -30.07 -1.24 8.70
CA GLU A 455 -30.43 -1.45 7.30
C GLU A 455 -29.35 -0.83 6.40
N GLY A 456 -28.76 -1.63 5.51
CA GLY A 456 -27.64 -1.19 4.66
C GLY A 456 -26.25 -1.30 5.29
N ALA A 457 -26.11 -1.90 6.48
CA ALA A 457 -24.80 -2.14 7.11
C ALA A 457 -23.90 -3.14 6.36
N PHE A 458 -24.45 -3.87 5.39
CA PHE A 458 -23.70 -4.75 4.49
C PHE A 458 -23.73 -4.14 3.10
N ALA A 459 -22.57 -4.04 2.44
CA ALA A 459 -22.55 -3.84 1.00
C ALA A 459 -23.14 -5.11 0.36
N PRO A 460 -24.31 -5.06 -0.32
CA PRO A 460 -24.97 -6.26 -0.82
C PRO A 460 -24.06 -7.10 -1.73
N GLY A 461 -23.15 -6.45 -2.46
CA GLY A 461 -22.17 -7.11 -3.31
C GLY A 461 -21.23 -8.09 -2.59
N GLN A 462 -20.90 -7.85 -1.32
CA GLN A 462 -20.03 -8.74 -0.54
C GLN A 462 -20.73 -10.04 -0.13
N LEU A 463 -22.07 -10.06 -0.07
CA LEU A 463 -22.83 -11.26 0.30
C LEU A 463 -23.10 -12.18 -0.90
N PHE A 464 -23.04 -11.65 -2.13
CA PHE A 464 -23.31 -12.47 -3.32
C PHE A 464 -22.07 -13.23 -3.83
N ASP A 465 -20.84 -12.79 -3.63
CA ASP A 465 -19.66 -13.40 -4.29
C ASP A 465 -19.93 -13.66 -5.81
N PHE A 466 -19.63 -14.87 -6.30
CA PHE A 466 -19.91 -15.35 -7.65
C PHE A 466 -21.38 -15.62 -7.99
N ILE A 467 -22.31 -15.59 -7.01
CA ILE A 467 -23.76 -15.70 -7.31
C ILE A 467 -24.40 -14.35 -7.63
N HIS A 468 -23.64 -13.26 -7.73
CA HIS A 468 -24.20 -11.94 -8.01
C HIS A 468 -24.83 -11.91 -9.42
N PRO A 469 -26.16 -11.74 -9.56
CA PRO A 469 -26.88 -11.86 -10.85
C PRO A 469 -26.61 -10.71 -11.84
N ALA A 470 -25.75 -9.79 -11.45
CA ALA A 470 -25.30 -8.62 -12.21
C ALA A 470 -23.85 -8.27 -11.83
N GLY A 471 -23.13 -9.27 -11.29
CA GLY A 471 -21.78 -9.09 -10.80
C GLY A 471 -20.83 -8.89 -11.96
N LYS A 472 -19.86 -8.01 -11.74
CA LYS A 472 -18.68 -7.95 -12.59
C LYS A 472 -17.61 -8.83 -11.95
N PHE A 473 -17.07 -9.73 -12.74
CA PHE A 473 -16.04 -10.66 -12.32
C PHE A 473 -14.78 -10.39 -13.13
N SER A 474 -13.63 -10.65 -12.53
CA SER A 474 -12.37 -10.80 -13.26
C SER A 474 -11.76 -12.16 -12.99
N TRP A 475 -10.82 -12.56 -13.81
CA TRP A 475 -10.07 -13.78 -13.58
C TRP A 475 -8.60 -13.62 -13.97
N SER A 476 -7.80 -14.59 -13.56
CA SER A 476 -6.40 -14.70 -13.91
C SER A 476 -5.95 -16.13 -13.81
N VAL A 477 -4.76 -16.39 -14.36
CA VAL A 477 -4.15 -17.71 -14.34
C VAL A 477 -2.68 -17.55 -14.00
N ALA A 478 -2.18 -18.42 -13.14
CA ALA A 478 -0.77 -18.55 -12.80
C ALA A 478 -0.26 -19.90 -13.30
N ALA A 479 0.95 -19.91 -13.82
CA ALA A 479 1.65 -21.04 -14.40
C ALA A 479 2.76 -21.47 -13.45
N TYR A 480 2.89 -22.78 -13.23
CA TYR A 480 3.81 -23.36 -12.26
C TYR A 480 4.70 -24.43 -12.90
N ASP A 481 5.91 -24.60 -12.35
CA ASP A 481 6.80 -25.70 -12.73
C ASP A 481 6.50 -27.01 -11.96
N GLU A 482 7.27 -28.07 -12.24
CA GLU A 482 7.09 -29.39 -11.58
C GLU A 482 7.35 -29.37 -10.07
N ASN A 483 7.99 -28.32 -9.54
CA ASN A 483 8.26 -28.16 -8.11
C ASN A 483 7.25 -27.23 -7.43
N GLY A 484 6.24 -26.77 -8.15
CA GLY A 484 5.23 -25.83 -7.67
C GLY A 484 5.72 -24.40 -7.53
N LYS A 485 6.83 -24.03 -8.18
CA LYS A 485 7.29 -22.64 -8.24
C LYS A 485 6.57 -21.90 -9.35
N GLU A 486 6.05 -20.71 -9.06
CA GLU A 486 5.43 -19.89 -10.08
C GLU A 486 6.45 -19.42 -11.12
N ILE A 487 6.12 -19.61 -12.41
CA ILE A 487 6.93 -19.16 -13.54
C ILE A 487 6.37 -17.90 -14.20
N ARG A 488 5.05 -17.71 -14.20
CA ARG A 488 4.35 -16.59 -14.85
C ARG A 488 2.90 -16.48 -14.37
N ARG A 489 2.31 -15.29 -14.47
CA ARG A 489 0.87 -15.07 -14.24
C ARG A 489 0.27 -14.09 -15.25
N SER A 490 -1.06 -14.06 -15.36
CA SER A 490 -1.78 -13.16 -16.27
C SER A 490 -2.31 -11.87 -15.62
N ASN A 491 -2.46 -11.87 -14.29
CA ASN A 491 -2.78 -10.67 -13.52
C ASN A 491 -1.54 -9.86 -13.17
N GLY A 492 -1.70 -8.55 -13.17
CA GLY A 492 -0.67 -7.58 -12.85
C GLY A 492 -1.06 -6.20 -13.38
N TYR A 493 -0.09 -5.31 -13.49
CA TYR A 493 -0.34 -3.91 -13.83
C TYR A 493 -0.41 -3.74 -15.36
N ARG A 494 -1.62 -3.55 -15.89
CA ARG A 494 -1.88 -3.29 -17.33
C ARG A 494 -2.24 -1.82 -17.52
N LEU A 495 -1.22 -0.96 -17.60
CA LEU A 495 -1.39 0.50 -17.57
C LEU A 495 -1.11 1.19 -18.92
N ASP A 496 -0.66 0.44 -19.91
CA ASP A 496 -0.53 0.89 -21.29
C ASP A 496 -1.85 0.61 -22.04
N ASP A 497 -2.31 1.55 -22.87
CA ASP A 497 -3.51 1.41 -23.71
C ASP A 497 -3.46 0.10 -24.53
N ALA A 498 -2.27 -0.30 -25.01
CA ALA A 498 -2.08 -1.54 -25.76
C ALA A 498 -2.34 -2.81 -24.91
N LEU A 499 -2.26 -2.72 -23.59
CA LEU A 499 -2.48 -3.84 -22.66
C LEU A 499 -3.93 -3.92 -22.14
N VAL A 500 -4.76 -2.93 -22.49
CA VAL A 500 -6.17 -2.81 -22.05
C VAL A 500 -7.13 -3.48 -23.04
N GLU A 501 -6.66 -3.90 -24.22
CA GLU A 501 -7.52 -4.49 -25.26
C GLU A 501 -8.08 -5.89 -24.89
N GLU A 502 -7.54 -6.55 -23.87
CA GLU A 502 -7.93 -7.91 -23.45
C GLU A 502 -8.02 -8.03 -21.93
N LEU A 503 -8.81 -7.15 -21.29
CA LEU A 503 -8.98 -7.25 -19.84
C LEU A 503 -9.80 -8.51 -19.49
N PRO A 504 -9.36 -9.35 -18.53
CA PRO A 504 -10.01 -10.61 -18.17
C PRO A 504 -11.27 -10.39 -17.31
N PHE A 505 -12.20 -9.55 -17.77
CA PHE A 505 -13.48 -9.32 -17.11
C PHE A 505 -14.60 -10.04 -17.85
N PHE A 506 -15.58 -10.50 -17.08
CA PHE A 506 -16.81 -11.11 -17.57
C PHE A 506 -17.98 -10.81 -16.64
N THR A 507 -19.19 -11.10 -17.10
CA THR A 507 -20.42 -11.00 -16.30
C THR A 507 -21.21 -12.29 -16.41
N LEU A 508 -21.83 -12.72 -15.32
CA LEU A 508 -22.72 -13.88 -15.31
C LEU A 508 -24.18 -13.42 -15.46
N THR A 509 -24.86 -13.91 -16.49
CA THR A 509 -26.27 -13.62 -16.79
C THR A 509 -27.09 -14.90 -16.95
N ASN A 510 -26.58 -16.02 -16.43
CA ASN A 510 -27.17 -17.35 -16.51
C ASN A 510 -28.37 -17.56 -15.57
N ARG A 511 -28.72 -16.57 -14.73
CA ARG A 511 -29.90 -16.62 -13.85
C ARG A 511 -30.56 -15.26 -13.68
N GLU A 512 -31.87 -15.28 -13.45
CA GLU A 512 -32.63 -14.10 -13.03
C GLU A 512 -32.54 -13.90 -11.50
N PRO A 513 -32.51 -12.65 -11.01
CA PRO A 513 -32.51 -12.38 -9.58
C PRO A 513 -33.84 -12.81 -8.94
N SER A 514 -33.76 -13.59 -7.86
CA SER A 514 -34.92 -13.96 -7.05
C SER A 514 -35.49 -12.75 -6.30
N LYS A 515 -36.69 -12.88 -5.72
CA LYS A 515 -37.25 -11.84 -4.85
C LYS A 515 -36.34 -11.56 -3.64
N GLY A 516 -35.70 -12.60 -3.10
CA GLY A 516 -34.72 -12.45 -2.02
C GLY A 516 -33.52 -11.63 -2.47
N ASP A 517 -33.02 -11.90 -3.68
CA ASP A 517 -31.86 -11.20 -4.24
C ASP A 517 -32.14 -9.70 -4.44
N GLN A 518 -33.31 -9.37 -4.99
CA GLN A 518 -33.72 -7.98 -5.20
C GLN A 518 -33.84 -7.22 -3.86
N LEU A 519 -34.43 -7.85 -2.85
CA LEU A 519 -34.54 -7.26 -1.52
C LEU A 519 -33.17 -7.07 -0.86
N LEU A 520 -32.23 -7.99 -1.09
CA LEU A 520 -30.87 -7.88 -0.58
C LEU A 520 -30.11 -6.74 -1.26
N LEU A 521 -30.19 -6.63 -2.58
CA LEU A 521 -29.61 -5.53 -3.36
C LEU A 521 -30.17 -4.15 -2.94
N ASP A 522 -31.43 -4.10 -2.51
CA ASP A 522 -32.09 -2.92 -1.94
C ASP A 522 -31.67 -2.62 -0.48
N GLY A 523 -30.79 -3.42 0.13
CA GLY A 523 -30.37 -3.27 1.54
C GLY A 523 -31.40 -3.76 2.58
N LYS A 524 -32.49 -4.41 2.15
CA LYS A 524 -33.60 -4.87 3.01
C LYS A 524 -33.33 -6.27 3.57
N HIS A 525 -32.25 -6.41 4.35
CA HIS A 525 -31.69 -7.69 4.79
C HIS A 525 -32.69 -8.64 5.46
N GLN A 526 -33.52 -8.14 6.38
CA GLN A 526 -34.53 -8.96 7.09
C GLN A 526 -35.61 -9.48 6.12
N GLN A 527 -36.06 -8.63 5.20
CA GLN A 527 -37.07 -9.01 4.21
C GLN A 527 -36.49 -10.01 3.21
N ALA A 528 -35.22 -9.85 2.83
CA ALA A 528 -34.49 -10.80 2.00
C ALA A 528 -34.40 -12.17 2.67
N LEU A 529 -34.03 -12.24 3.96
CA LEU A 529 -33.97 -13.49 4.71
C LEU A 529 -35.34 -14.21 4.76
N GLU A 530 -36.43 -13.48 5.00
CA GLU A 530 -37.78 -14.07 4.96
C GLU A 530 -38.18 -14.57 3.57
N ALA A 531 -37.75 -13.88 2.51
CA ALA A 531 -37.96 -14.33 1.15
C ALA A 531 -37.20 -15.64 0.87
N TYR A 532 -35.92 -15.74 1.26
CA TYR A 532 -35.15 -16.98 1.13
C TYR A 532 -35.74 -18.12 1.97
N ARG A 533 -36.16 -17.86 3.21
CA ARG A 533 -36.88 -18.85 4.04
C ARG A 533 -38.14 -19.38 3.38
N THR A 534 -38.84 -18.54 2.62
CA THR A 534 -40.03 -18.94 1.87
C THR A 534 -39.65 -19.85 0.71
N LEU A 535 -38.62 -19.48 -0.07
CA LEU A 535 -38.10 -20.30 -1.17
C LEU A 535 -37.62 -21.68 -0.68
N ILE A 536 -36.87 -21.74 0.42
CA ILE A 536 -36.40 -23.00 1.04
C ILE A 536 -37.57 -23.89 1.49
N LYS A 537 -38.67 -23.30 1.97
CA LYS A 537 -39.87 -24.06 2.36
C LYS A 537 -40.60 -24.63 1.14
N GLU A 538 -40.61 -23.89 0.03
CA GLU A 538 -41.24 -24.30 -1.23
C GLU A 538 -40.40 -25.35 -1.97
N ASN A 539 -39.08 -25.20 -1.94
CA ASN A 539 -38.11 -26.15 -2.48
C ASN A 539 -36.96 -26.36 -1.48
N LYS A 540 -36.95 -27.52 -0.83
CA LYS A 540 -35.89 -27.88 0.14
C LYS A 540 -34.53 -28.15 -0.51
N GLU A 541 -34.51 -28.32 -1.83
CA GLU A 541 -33.30 -28.56 -2.63
C GLU A 541 -32.79 -27.27 -3.27
N ASP A 542 -33.37 -26.10 -2.94
CA ASP A 542 -32.88 -24.79 -3.39
C ASP A 542 -31.62 -24.40 -2.57
N ASP A 543 -30.49 -24.92 -3.01
CA ASP A 543 -29.16 -24.71 -2.46
C ASP A 543 -28.75 -23.23 -2.47
N LEU A 544 -29.12 -22.48 -3.52
CA LEU A 544 -28.79 -21.05 -3.62
C LEU A 544 -29.50 -20.24 -2.53
N SER A 545 -30.80 -20.49 -2.32
CA SER A 545 -31.55 -19.85 -1.23
C SER A 545 -31.01 -20.28 0.14
N LEU A 546 -30.62 -21.55 0.32
CA LEU A 546 -29.96 -22.03 1.53
C LEU A 546 -28.64 -21.28 1.79
N ARG A 547 -27.76 -21.15 0.79
CA ARG A 547 -26.48 -20.43 0.88
C ARG A 547 -26.69 -18.97 1.25
N MET A 548 -27.63 -18.29 0.58
CA MET A 548 -27.93 -16.89 0.88
C MET A 548 -28.50 -16.69 2.27
N ALA A 549 -29.36 -17.60 2.73
CA ALA A 549 -29.87 -17.57 4.10
C ALA A 549 -28.73 -17.76 5.12
N VAL A 550 -27.80 -18.71 4.90
CA VAL A 550 -26.64 -18.92 5.78
C VAL A 550 -25.80 -17.64 5.90
N LYS A 551 -25.48 -16.99 4.78
CA LYS A 551 -24.68 -15.75 4.79
C LYS A 551 -25.38 -14.61 5.52
N LEU A 552 -26.65 -14.36 5.21
CA LEU A 552 -27.44 -13.33 5.87
C LEU A 552 -27.58 -13.59 7.37
N ILE A 553 -27.84 -14.83 7.77
CA ILE A 553 -27.94 -15.20 9.18
C ILE A 553 -26.59 -15.01 9.87
N ASN A 554 -25.47 -15.36 9.24
CA ASN A 554 -24.15 -15.15 9.81
C ASN A 554 -23.86 -13.67 10.07
N GLY A 555 -24.26 -12.77 9.16
CA GLY A 555 -24.17 -11.33 9.39
C GLY A 555 -25.11 -10.86 10.50
N LEU A 556 -26.40 -11.20 10.41
CA LEU A 556 -27.43 -10.74 11.36
C LEU A 556 -27.21 -11.26 12.80
N ARG A 557 -26.64 -12.45 12.99
CA ARG A 557 -26.38 -13.01 14.34
C ARG A 557 -25.25 -12.28 15.06
N GLN A 558 -24.19 -11.90 14.33
CA GLN A 558 -23.02 -11.24 14.87
C GLN A 558 -23.33 -9.81 15.33
N GLN A 559 -24.36 -9.19 14.76
CA GLN A 559 -24.88 -7.87 15.14
C GLN A 559 -25.58 -7.84 16.50
N LYS A 560 -25.93 -8.98 17.09
CA LYS A 560 -26.65 -9.01 18.38
C LYS A 560 -25.69 -9.30 19.52
N VAL A 561 -25.76 -8.49 20.58
CA VAL A 561 -25.03 -8.71 21.84
C VAL A 561 -25.27 -10.16 22.31
N GLY A 562 -24.19 -10.94 22.36
CA GLY A 562 -24.22 -12.34 22.77
C GLY A 562 -24.42 -13.36 21.65
N ASN A 563 -24.45 -12.95 20.36
CA ASN A 563 -24.56 -13.83 19.18
C ASN A 563 -25.82 -14.70 19.21
N ASP A 564 -26.89 -14.28 18.52
CA ASP A 564 -28.23 -14.90 18.64
C ASP A 564 -28.22 -16.42 18.39
N GLU A 565 -28.32 -17.17 19.48
CA GLU A 565 -28.26 -18.64 19.50
C GLU A 565 -29.26 -19.29 18.55
N LYS A 566 -30.47 -18.72 18.42
CA LYS A 566 -31.51 -19.30 17.56
C LYS A 566 -31.16 -19.15 16.09
N LEU A 567 -30.64 -17.98 15.72
CA LEU A 567 -30.13 -17.73 14.38
C LEU A 567 -28.92 -18.63 14.10
N ARG A 568 -28.02 -18.80 15.07
CA ARG A 568 -26.87 -19.69 14.93
C ARG A 568 -27.30 -21.15 14.67
N GLU A 569 -28.23 -21.69 15.44
CA GLU A 569 -28.71 -23.06 15.22
C GLU A 569 -29.47 -23.21 13.91
N GLU A 570 -30.23 -22.19 13.49
CA GLU A 570 -30.87 -22.17 12.17
C GLU A 570 -29.84 -22.20 11.04
N MET A 571 -28.80 -21.38 11.13
CA MET A 571 -27.69 -21.34 10.18
C MET A 571 -27.04 -22.71 10.03
N TYR A 572 -26.69 -23.37 11.15
CA TYR A 572 -26.12 -24.71 11.11
C TYR A 572 -27.10 -25.76 10.57
N GLY A 573 -28.41 -25.59 10.80
CA GLY A 573 -29.44 -26.40 10.17
C GLY A 573 -29.47 -26.28 8.63
N TYR A 574 -29.16 -25.10 8.10
CA TYR A 574 -29.01 -24.90 6.64
C TYR A 574 -27.65 -25.38 6.12
N ILE A 575 -26.55 -25.19 6.85
CA ILE A 575 -25.23 -25.75 6.49
C ILE A 575 -25.29 -27.28 6.43
N ALA A 576 -25.94 -27.93 7.40
CA ALA A 576 -26.13 -29.37 7.40
C ALA A 576 -26.92 -29.86 6.17
N GLN A 577 -27.93 -29.10 5.72
CA GLN A 577 -28.65 -29.41 4.48
C GLN A 577 -27.75 -29.24 3.26
N LEU A 578 -27.02 -28.14 3.16
CA LEU A 578 -26.05 -27.90 2.07
C LEU A 578 -24.98 -29.00 1.99
N SER A 579 -24.47 -29.47 3.13
CA SER A 579 -23.51 -30.56 3.17
C SER A 579 -24.06 -31.90 2.66
N THR A 580 -25.38 -32.08 2.66
CA THR A 580 -26.03 -33.29 2.11
C THR A 580 -26.50 -33.13 0.67
N LEU A 581 -26.82 -31.90 0.25
CA LEU A 581 -27.29 -31.58 -1.10
C LEU A 581 -26.14 -31.39 -2.07
N THR A 582 -24.99 -30.92 -1.58
CA THR A 582 -23.82 -30.59 -2.39
C THR A 582 -22.69 -31.55 -2.10
N GLU A 583 -21.93 -31.91 -3.13
CA GLU A 583 -20.70 -32.72 -3.02
C GLU A 583 -19.51 -31.84 -2.60
N LYS A 584 -19.74 -30.79 -1.79
CA LYS A 584 -18.75 -29.77 -1.47
C LYS A 584 -18.25 -29.98 -0.04
N PRO A 585 -16.95 -30.30 0.16
CA PRO A 585 -16.42 -30.67 1.48
C PRO A 585 -16.49 -29.52 2.49
N PHE A 586 -16.42 -28.27 2.03
CA PHE A 586 -16.48 -27.05 2.85
C PHE A 586 -17.65 -27.03 3.85
N TYR A 587 -18.86 -27.43 3.44
CA TYR A 587 -20.01 -27.41 4.36
C TYR A 587 -19.93 -28.48 5.45
N ALA A 588 -19.33 -29.63 5.15
CA ALA A 588 -19.09 -30.68 6.14
C ALA A 588 -18.03 -30.22 7.14
N GLU A 589 -16.98 -29.56 6.67
CA GLU A 589 -15.93 -28.96 7.51
C GLU A 589 -16.50 -27.94 8.51
N MET A 590 -17.37 -27.03 8.06
CA MET A 590 -18.06 -26.09 8.96
C MET A 590 -18.87 -26.80 10.06
N MET A 591 -19.43 -27.99 9.77
CA MET A 591 -20.15 -28.79 10.76
C MET A 591 -19.22 -29.58 11.68
N MET A 592 -18.04 -29.99 11.20
CA MET A 592 -16.97 -30.55 12.03
C MET A 592 -16.49 -29.52 13.05
N ASP A 593 -16.21 -28.29 12.62
CA ASP A 593 -15.82 -27.17 13.50
C ASP A 593 -16.85 -26.89 14.59
N LYS A 594 -18.15 -26.95 14.24
CA LYS A 594 -19.25 -26.84 15.21
C LYS A 594 -19.17 -27.97 16.23
N ALA A 595 -19.05 -29.21 15.77
CA ALA A 595 -19.04 -30.39 16.63
C ALA A 595 -17.82 -30.40 17.57
N GLU A 596 -16.66 -29.96 17.10
CA GLU A 596 -15.45 -29.81 17.92
C GLU A 596 -15.64 -28.76 19.01
N LYS A 597 -16.18 -27.57 18.67
CA LYS A 597 -16.49 -26.51 19.65
C LYS A 597 -17.51 -26.95 20.70
N GLU A 598 -18.36 -27.92 20.38
CA GLU A 598 -19.38 -28.51 21.27
C GLU A 598 -18.88 -29.76 22.02
N ASP A 599 -17.63 -30.20 21.81
CA ASP A 599 -17.08 -31.45 22.34
C ASP A 599 -17.96 -32.69 22.01
N ASN A 600 -18.49 -32.73 20.77
CA ASN A 600 -19.40 -33.76 20.29
C ASN A 600 -18.76 -34.66 19.23
N GLN A 601 -17.97 -35.63 19.69
CA GLN A 601 -17.23 -36.55 18.81
C GLN A 601 -18.12 -37.32 17.82
N ILE A 602 -19.36 -37.67 18.20
CA ILE A 602 -20.25 -38.46 17.33
C ILE A 602 -20.67 -37.65 16.10
N GLU A 603 -21.01 -36.37 16.29
CA GLU A 603 -21.31 -35.49 15.16
C GLU A 603 -20.04 -35.18 14.35
N TYR A 604 -18.89 -34.99 15.00
CA TYR A 604 -17.62 -34.79 14.31
C TYR A 604 -17.30 -35.96 13.36
N ASP A 605 -17.35 -37.19 13.84
CA ASP A 605 -17.06 -38.38 13.04
C ASP A 605 -18.03 -38.55 11.86
N LYS A 606 -19.31 -38.18 12.06
CA LYS A 606 -20.33 -38.20 11.02
C LYS A 606 -20.01 -37.20 9.90
N TRP A 607 -19.70 -35.96 10.24
CA TRP A 607 -19.36 -34.93 9.25
C TRP A 607 -18.02 -35.18 8.60
N LYS A 608 -17.04 -35.70 9.35
CA LYS A 608 -15.75 -36.15 8.79
C LYS A 608 -15.93 -37.22 7.71
N LYS A 609 -16.85 -38.16 7.90
CA LYS A 609 -17.16 -39.17 6.87
C LYS A 609 -17.68 -38.54 5.58
N ILE A 610 -18.56 -37.54 5.67
CA ILE A 610 -19.08 -36.81 4.51
C ILE A 610 -17.96 -35.98 3.86
N TYR A 611 -17.13 -35.32 4.67
CA TYR A 611 -15.96 -34.58 4.19
C TYR A 611 -14.99 -35.49 3.41
N ASP A 612 -14.61 -36.64 3.99
CA ASP A 612 -13.72 -37.61 3.36
C ASP A 612 -14.32 -38.19 2.06
N GLU A 613 -15.64 -38.36 2.00
CA GLU A 613 -16.36 -38.81 0.78
C GLU A 613 -16.31 -37.77 -0.35
N HIS A 614 -16.33 -36.47 -0.02
CA HIS A 614 -16.31 -35.37 -0.99
C HIS A 614 -14.90 -34.85 -1.34
N GLN A 615 -13.86 -35.19 -0.57
CA GLN A 615 -12.46 -34.85 -0.90
C GLN A 615 -11.79 -35.85 -1.86
N GLY A 616 -12.34 -37.06 -1.98
CA GLY A 616 -11.73 -38.16 -2.72
C GLY A 616 -12.22 -38.35 -4.17
N GLY A 617 -13.01 -37.42 -4.70
CA GLY A 617 -13.59 -37.46 -6.05
C GLY A 617 -13.37 -36.15 -6.76
#